data_AF-A0A1G7DLT1-F1
#
_entry.id   AF-A0A1G7DLT1-F1
#
_cell.length_a   1.000
_cell.length_b   1.000
_cell.length_c   1.000
_cell.angle_alpha   90.00
_cell.angle_beta   90.00
_cell.angle_gamma   90.00
#
_symmetry.space_group_name_H-M   'P 1'
#
loop_
_entity.id
_entity.type
_entity.pdbx_description
1 polymer ?
#
loop_
_entity_poly.entity_id
_entity_poly.type
_entity_poly.pdbx_seq_one_letter_code
_entity_poly.pdbx_strand_id
1 'polypeptide(L)'
;MATSSSSLNLLEKAVNAIEQAAREMLDSEPDVPFTASTDLLSLSPNEQERIRSKEEASYRTRPTLSAIHFCLTSSMAMLAICQSLIEQPPIQSPRERERRWKKLASDAKMAGRTAYRAALVLSDPSANEGPGGQGAAPPGRT
;
A
#
# COMPACT_ATOMS: atom_id res chain seq x y z
N MET A 1 -8.08 16.97 -28.01
CA MET A 1 -6.70 16.56 -27.69
C MET A 1 -6.02 17.40 -26.59
N ALA A 2 -6.42 18.66 -26.34
CA ALA A 2 -5.84 19.48 -25.26
C ALA A 2 -6.18 19.03 -23.82
N THR A 3 -7.30 18.35 -23.62
CA THR A 3 -7.78 17.91 -22.29
C THR A 3 -6.95 16.78 -21.71
N SER A 4 -6.54 15.79 -22.51
CA SER A 4 -5.74 14.65 -22.04
C SER A 4 -4.37 15.09 -21.53
N SER A 5 -3.71 16.05 -22.19
CA SER A 5 -2.42 16.59 -21.75
C SER A 5 -2.53 17.33 -20.42
N SER A 6 -3.58 18.13 -20.22
CA SER A 6 -3.82 18.79 -18.93
C SER A 6 -4.12 17.79 -17.81
N SER A 7 -4.91 16.74 -18.08
CA SER A 7 -5.21 15.69 -17.10
C SER A 7 -3.97 14.89 -16.71
N LEU A 8 -3.11 14.55 -17.67
CA LEU A 8 -1.85 13.85 -17.38
C LEU A 8 -0.91 14.70 -16.51
N ASN A 9 -0.79 16.01 -16.79
CA ASN A 9 -0.04 16.93 -15.94
C ASN A 9 -0.57 16.98 -14.50
N LEU A 10 -1.90 16.94 -14.30
CA LEU A 10 -2.49 16.91 -12.96
C LEU A 10 -2.21 15.58 -12.25
N LEU A 11 -2.27 14.46 -12.96
CA LEU A 11 -1.92 13.15 -12.39
C LEU A 11 -0.45 13.07 -12.01
N GLU A 12 0.45 13.58 -12.85
CA GLU A 12 1.89 13.66 -12.55
C GLU A 12 2.16 14.49 -11.29
N LYS A 13 1.53 15.67 -11.17
CA LYS A 13 1.61 16.49 -9.95
C LYS A 13 1.11 15.75 -8.71
N ALA A 14 0.02 14.98 -8.83
CA ALA A 14 -0.52 14.20 -7.73
C ALA A 14 0.45 13.07 -7.32
N VAL A 15 1.06 12.38 -8.28
CA VAL A 15 2.08 11.35 -8.00
C VAL A 15 3.26 11.96 -7.27
N ASN A 16 3.81 13.07 -7.76
CA ASN A 16 4.95 13.75 -7.14
C ASN A 16 4.63 14.20 -5.70
N ALA A 17 3.42 14.72 -5.46
CA ALA A 17 3.00 15.12 -4.12
C ALA A 17 2.88 13.93 -3.15
N ILE A 18 2.37 12.79 -3.62
CA ILE A 18 2.26 11.58 -2.80
C ILE A 18 3.64 10.97 -2.52
N GLU A 19 4.54 10.96 -3.50
CA GLU A 19 5.93 10.53 -3.29
C GLU A 19 6.64 11.41 -2.27
N GLN A 20 6.45 12.73 -2.34
CA GLN A 20 7.01 13.65 -1.37
C GLN A 20 6.46 13.37 0.04
N ALA A 21 5.14 13.22 0.17
CA ALA A 21 4.52 12.87 1.44
C ALA A 21 5.05 11.53 1.98
N ALA A 22 5.24 10.53 1.13
CA ALA A 22 5.79 9.24 1.52
C ALA A 22 7.22 9.39 2.06
N ARG A 23 8.11 10.12 1.38
CA ARG A 23 9.47 10.38 1.87
C ARG A 23 9.46 11.10 3.21
N GLU A 24 8.73 12.22 3.32
CA GLU A 24 8.70 13.02 4.54
C GLU A 24 8.15 12.24 5.75
N MET A 25 7.09 11.45 5.54
CA MET A 25 6.41 10.73 6.62
C MET A 25 7.10 9.42 6.99
N LEU A 26 7.76 8.75 6.05
CA LEU A 26 8.30 7.40 6.23
C LEU A 26 9.83 7.35 6.43
N ASP A 27 10.60 8.35 5.94
CA ASP A 27 12.07 8.35 6.01
C ASP A 27 12.63 8.62 7.43
N SER A 28 11.82 9.19 8.34
CA SER A 28 12.26 9.57 9.68
C SER A 28 12.46 8.39 10.64
N GLU A 29 12.22 7.16 10.17
CA GLU A 29 11.98 6.01 11.03
C GLU A 29 12.71 4.76 10.52
N PRO A 30 13.16 3.87 11.42
CA PRO A 30 13.95 2.71 11.02
C PRO A 30 13.19 1.85 10.02
N ASP A 31 13.91 1.45 8.97
CA ASP A 31 13.44 0.75 7.78
C ASP A 31 12.49 -0.39 8.16
N VAL A 32 11.20 -0.21 7.88
CA VAL A 32 10.22 -1.28 7.96
C VAL A 32 10.33 -2.02 6.63
N PRO A 33 10.76 -3.29 6.61
CA PRO A 33 11.00 -3.99 5.36
C PRO A 33 9.64 -4.32 4.73
N PHE A 34 9.08 -3.37 3.98
CA PHE A 34 7.93 -3.61 3.12
C PHE A 34 8.45 -4.27 1.86
N THR A 35 8.36 -5.59 1.81
CA THR A 35 8.79 -6.34 0.64
C THR A 35 7.71 -6.26 -0.45
N ALA A 36 8.12 -5.85 -1.65
CA ALA A 36 7.22 -5.85 -2.79
C ALA A 36 6.83 -7.30 -3.13
N SER A 37 5.61 -7.52 -3.65
CA SER A 37 5.13 -8.86 -3.98
C SER A 37 6.03 -9.62 -4.97
N THR A 38 6.75 -8.90 -5.83
CA THR A 38 7.71 -9.49 -6.78
C THR A 38 8.97 -10.01 -6.06
N ASP A 39 9.41 -9.35 -4.98
CA ASP A 39 10.58 -9.78 -4.20
C ASP A 39 10.26 -10.98 -3.31
N LEU A 40 9.00 -11.12 -2.85
CA LEU A 40 8.58 -12.28 -2.06
C LEU A 40 8.54 -13.57 -2.88
N LEU A 41 8.08 -13.51 -4.14
CA LEU A 41 7.88 -14.71 -4.98
C LEU A 41 9.19 -15.37 -5.45
N SER A 42 10.32 -14.67 -5.36
CA SER A 42 11.65 -15.22 -5.66
C SER A 42 12.30 -15.92 -4.46
N LEU A 43 11.71 -15.79 -3.26
CA LEU A 43 12.24 -16.35 -2.02
C LEU A 43 11.69 -17.75 -1.73
N SER A 44 12.43 -18.51 -0.91
CA SER A 44 11.97 -19.80 -0.42
C SER A 44 10.71 -19.64 0.47
N PRO A 45 9.83 -20.66 0.57
CA PRO A 45 8.61 -20.56 1.38
C PRO A 45 8.86 -20.17 2.85
N ASN A 46 9.97 -20.66 3.45
CA ASN A 46 10.36 -20.32 4.81
C ASN A 46 10.78 -18.85 4.96
N GLU A 47 11.36 -18.28 3.91
CA GLU A 47 11.86 -16.90 3.92
C GLU A 47 10.74 -15.91 3.64
N GLN A 48 9.79 -16.28 2.78
CA GLN A 48 8.50 -15.58 2.63
C GLN A 48 7.75 -15.48 3.96
N GLU A 49 7.68 -16.59 4.70
CA GLU A 49 6.96 -16.61 5.98
C GLU A 49 7.65 -15.73 7.03
N ARG A 50 8.98 -15.81 7.13
CA ARG A 50 9.77 -14.93 8.01
C ARG A 50 9.55 -13.46 7.72
N ILE A 51 9.47 -13.08 6.45
CA ILE A 51 9.25 -11.70 6.05
C ILE A 51 7.82 -11.27 6.38
N ARG A 52 6.81 -12.08 6.06
CA ARG A 52 5.42 -11.80 6.45
C ARG A 52 5.26 -11.61 7.96
N SER A 53 5.84 -12.50 8.76
CA SER A 53 5.79 -12.37 10.22
C SER A 53 6.47 -11.10 10.73
N LYS A 54 7.59 -10.68 10.10
CA LYS A 54 8.28 -9.42 10.44
C LYS A 54 7.46 -8.19 10.06
N GLU A 55 6.84 -8.20 8.87
CA GLU A 55 5.93 -7.15 8.42
C GLU A 55 4.75 -7.01 9.39
N GLU A 56 4.09 -8.12 9.74
CA GLU A 56 2.97 -8.14 10.69
C GLU A 56 3.37 -7.63 12.08
N ALA A 57 4.53 -8.04 12.59
CA ALA A 57 5.06 -7.53 13.84
C ALA A 57 5.30 -6.01 13.78
N SER A 58 5.81 -5.51 12.65
CA SER A 58 6.01 -4.07 12.47
C SER A 58 4.69 -3.29 12.36
N TYR A 59 3.62 -3.91 11.85
CA TYR A 59 2.32 -3.26 11.78
C TYR A 59 1.72 -3.04 13.17
N ARG A 60 1.93 -4.01 14.07
CA ARG A 60 1.49 -3.91 15.46
C ARG A 60 2.25 -2.85 16.25
N THR A 61 3.56 -2.72 16.03
CA THR A 61 4.35 -1.71 16.75
C THR A 61 4.07 -0.29 16.28
N ARG A 62 3.67 -0.12 15.00
CA ARG A 62 3.55 1.20 14.35
C ARG A 62 2.31 1.26 13.44
N PRO A 63 1.10 1.12 14.02
CA PRO A 63 -0.13 0.96 13.24
C PRO A 63 -0.49 2.19 12.41
N THR A 64 -0.34 3.39 12.98
CA THR A 64 -0.60 4.65 12.26
C THR A 64 0.30 4.79 11.04
N LEU A 65 1.61 4.55 11.20
CA LEU A 65 2.55 4.67 10.08
C LEU A 65 2.29 3.61 9.01
N SER A 66 2.01 2.38 9.43
CA SER A 66 1.71 1.29 8.52
C SER A 66 0.44 1.56 7.71
N ALA A 67 -0.59 2.12 8.33
CA ALA A 67 -1.80 2.56 7.65
C ALA A 67 -1.52 3.68 6.64
N ILE A 68 -0.72 4.69 7.01
CA ILE A 68 -0.29 5.76 6.11
C ILE A 68 0.44 5.18 4.88
N HIS A 69 1.42 4.30 5.10
CA HIS A 69 2.17 3.64 4.03
C HIS A 69 1.24 2.91 3.05
N PHE A 70 0.29 2.11 3.55
CA PHE A 70 -0.67 1.42 2.70
C PHE A 70 -1.59 2.35 1.92
N CYS A 71 -2.06 3.44 2.54
CA CYS A 71 -2.89 4.44 1.88
C CYS A 71 -2.14 5.16 0.75
N LEU A 72 -0.90 5.60 1.01
CA LEU A 72 -0.07 6.27 -0.01
C LEU A 72 0.27 5.31 -1.16
N THR A 73 0.64 4.07 -0.85
CA THR A 73 0.93 3.03 -1.85
C THR A 73 -0.28 2.72 -2.72
N SER A 74 -1.46 2.56 -2.12
CA SER A 74 -2.71 2.34 -2.85
C SER A 74 -3.04 3.52 -3.76
N SER A 75 -2.85 4.75 -3.27
CA SER A 75 -3.12 5.98 -4.02
C SER A 75 -2.21 6.10 -5.26
N MET A 76 -0.91 5.83 -5.12
CA MET A 76 0.01 5.80 -6.27
C MET A 76 -0.41 4.77 -7.33
N ALA A 77 -0.80 3.57 -6.90
CA ALA A 77 -1.27 2.52 -7.82
C ALA A 77 -2.57 2.94 -8.56
N MET A 78 -3.50 3.60 -7.87
CA MET A 78 -4.73 4.12 -8.49
C MET A 78 -4.43 5.24 -9.51
N LEU A 79 -3.49 6.14 -9.22
CA LEU A 79 -3.07 7.17 -10.17
C LEU A 79 -2.41 6.58 -11.41
N ALA A 80 -1.59 5.52 -11.27
CA ALA A 80 -1.00 4.81 -12.40
C ALA A 80 -2.06 4.14 -13.29
N ILE A 81 -3.15 3.64 -12.70
CA ILE A 81 -4.32 3.12 -13.44
C ILE A 81 -5.02 4.26 -14.19
N CYS A 82 -5.21 5.42 -13.55
CA CYS A 82 -5.80 6.60 -14.21
C CYS A 82 -4.96 7.04 -15.42
N GLN A 83 -3.64 7.15 -15.28
CA GLN A 83 -2.72 7.47 -16.39
C GLN A 83 -2.86 6.42 -17.51
N SER A 84 -2.82 5.14 -17.16
CA SER A 84 -2.97 4.04 -18.11
C SER A 84 -4.32 4.04 -18.83
N LEU A 85 -5.39 4.60 -18.26
CA LEU A 85 -6.68 4.74 -18.94
C LEU A 85 -6.67 5.92 -19.93
N ILE A 86 -6.01 7.04 -19.57
CA ILE A 86 -5.92 8.23 -20.41
C ILE A 86 -5.00 8.01 -21.62
N GLU A 87 -3.88 7.32 -21.42
CA GLU A 87 -2.87 7.01 -22.45
C GLU A 87 -3.28 5.84 -23.35
N GLN A 88 -4.58 5.62 -23.55
CA GLN A 88 -5.03 4.53 -24.41
C GLN A 88 -4.65 4.77 -25.87
N PRO A 89 -3.90 3.86 -26.53
CA PRO A 89 -3.63 3.96 -27.95
C PRO A 89 -4.95 3.98 -28.73
N PRO A 90 -5.06 4.86 -29.74
CA PRO A 90 -6.28 5.01 -30.52
C PRO A 90 -6.61 3.78 -31.37
N ILE A 91 -5.61 2.92 -31.66
CA ILE A 91 -5.77 1.71 -32.47
C ILE A 91 -5.27 0.52 -31.64
N GLN A 92 -6.18 -0.40 -31.31
CA GLN A 92 -5.88 -1.67 -30.63
C GLN A 92 -6.74 -2.78 -31.23
N SER A 93 -6.16 -3.95 -31.44
CA SER A 93 -6.95 -5.14 -31.77
C SER A 93 -7.89 -5.49 -30.59
N PRO A 94 -9.02 -6.18 -30.85
CA PRO A 94 -9.92 -6.64 -29.80
C PRO A 94 -9.20 -7.43 -28.68
N ARG A 95 -8.22 -8.27 -29.06
CA ARG A 95 -7.44 -9.09 -28.14
C ARG A 95 -6.51 -8.27 -27.24
N GLU A 96 -5.86 -7.25 -27.78
CA GLU A 96 -4.98 -6.35 -27.01
C GLU A 96 -5.78 -5.52 -26.01
N ARG A 97 -6.94 -5.03 -26.45
CA ARG A 97 -7.88 -4.32 -25.57
C ARG A 97 -8.34 -5.22 -24.43
N GLU A 98 -8.76 -6.45 -24.70
CA GLU A 98 -9.16 -7.40 -23.66
C GLU A 98 -8.03 -7.67 -22.65
N ARG A 99 -6.81 -7.92 -23.14
CA ARG A 99 -5.63 -8.14 -22.27
C ARG A 99 -5.35 -6.94 -21.38
N ARG A 100 -5.43 -5.72 -21.92
CA ARG A 100 -5.24 -4.49 -21.15
C ARG A 100 -6.30 -4.34 -20.06
N TRP A 101 -7.58 -4.53 -20.39
CA TRP A 101 -8.66 -4.44 -19.41
C TRP A 101 -8.49 -5.46 -18.27
N LYS A 102 -8.08 -6.69 -18.59
CA LYS A 102 -7.74 -7.71 -17.59
C LYS A 102 -6.59 -7.26 -16.69
N LYS A 103 -5.54 -6.66 -17.25
CA LYS A 103 -4.41 -6.10 -16.49
C LYS A 103 -4.88 -4.98 -15.56
N LEU A 104 -5.58 -3.97 -16.08
CA LEU A 104 -6.12 -2.85 -15.29
C LEU A 104 -7.02 -3.32 -14.15
N ALA A 105 -7.87 -4.32 -14.39
CA ALA A 105 -8.70 -4.91 -13.34
C ALA A 105 -7.88 -5.64 -12.27
N SER A 106 -6.79 -6.30 -12.65
CA SER A 106 -5.85 -6.93 -11.72
C SER A 106 -5.13 -5.88 -10.87
N ASP A 107 -4.63 -4.82 -11.50
CA ASP A 107 -3.92 -3.73 -10.84
C ASP A 107 -4.85 -3.00 -9.84
N ALA A 108 -6.11 -2.74 -10.24
CA ALA A 108 -7.11 -2.12 -9.37
C ALA A 108 -7.43 -2.99 -8.14
N LYS A 109 -7.54 -4.31 -8.31
CA LYS A 109 -7.73 -5.25 -7.18
C LYS A 109 -6.54 -5.21 -6.22
N MET A 110 -5.33 -5.11 -6.76
CA MET A 110 -4.11 -5.03 -5.95
C MET A 110 -4.09 -3.74 -5.14
N ALA A 111 -4.35 -2.59 -5.78
CA ALA A 111 -4.46 -1.30 -5.12
C ALA A 111 -5.53 -1.31 -4.01
N GLY A 112 -6.70 -1.90 -4.29
CA GLY A 112 -7.77 -2.07 -3.31
C GLY A 112 -7.38 -2.96 -2.13
N ARG A 113 -6.67 -4.07 -2.37
CA ARG A 113 -6.13 -4.93 -1.29
C ARG A 113 -5.13 -4.18 -0.43
N THR A 114 -4.29 -3.33 -1.02
CA THR A 114 -3.36 -2.48 -0.27
C THR A 114 -4.12 -1.50 0.64
N ALA A 115 -5.14 -0.81 0.14
CA ALA A 115 -5.99 0.05 0.98
C ALA A 115 -6.71 -0.75 2.08
N TYR A 116 -7.16 -1.96 1.77
CA TYR A 116 -7.80 -2.84 2.75
C TYR A 116 -6.84 -3.24 3.87
N ARG A 117 -5.54 -3.44 3.59
CA ARG A 117 -4.53 -3.66 4.65
C ARG A 117 -4.45 -2.47 5.62
N ALA A 118 -4.58 -1.23 5.15
CA ALA A 118 -4.66 -0.07 6.04
C ALA A 118 -5.87 -0.17 6.98
N ALA A 119 -7.04 -0.51 6.44
CA ALA A 119 -8.24 -0.69 7.23
C ALA A 119 -8.08 -1.79 8.29
N LEU A 120 -7.45 -2.92 7.92
CA LEU A 120 -7.15 -4.00 8.87
C LEU A 120 -6.25 -3.53 10.01
N VAL A 121 -5.15 -2.84 9.70
CA VAL A 121 -4.22 -2.30 10.70
C VAL A 121 -4.93 -1.35 11.66
N LEU A 122 -5.80 -0.47 11.15
CA LEU A 122 -6.56 0.49 11.96
C LEU A 122 -7.66 -0.17 12.80
N SER A 123 -8.13 -1.34 12.39
CA SER A 123 -9.17 -2.10 13.09
C SER A 123 -8.64 -3.12 14.11
N ASP A 124 -7.32 -3.34 14.16
CA ASP A 124 -6.71 -4.28 15.11
C ASP A 124 -6.79 -3.67 16.53
N PRO A 125 -7.52 -4.27 17.49
CA PRO A 125 -7.61 -3.77 18.86
C PRO A 125 -6.24 -3.72 19.56
N SER A 126 -5.31 -4.59 19.16
CA SER A 126 -3.93 -4.63 19.67
C SER A 126 -3.11 -3.41 19.24
N ALA A 127 -3.54 -2.69 18.21
CA ALA A 127 -2.90 -1.45 17.75
C ALA A 127 -3.06 -0.28 18.73
N ASN A 128 -4.07 -0.35 19.61
CA ASN A 128 -4.36 0.69 20.61
C ASN A 128 -3.70 0.41 21.96
N GLU A 129 -3.17 -0.80 22.15
CA GLU A 129 -2.40 -1.20 23.33
C GLU A 129 -0.93 -0.84 23.08
N GLY A 130 -0.58 0.44 23.28
CA GLY A 130 0.83 0.87 23.25
C GLY A 130 1.70 0.04 24.21
N PRO A 131 3.04 0.06 24.06
CA PRO A 131 3.97 -0.77 24.85
C PRO A 131 3.98 -0.51 26.38
N GLY A 132 3.07 0.32 26.90
CA GLY A 132 2.84 0.58 28.32
C GLY A 132 1.64 -0.15 28.93
N GLY A 133 0.90 -0.95 28.17
CA GLY A 133 -0.25 -1.73 28.66
C GLY A 133 0.13 -2.97 29.48
N GLN A 134 1.06 -2.86 30.43
CA GLN A 134 1.16 -3.89 31.47
C GLN A 134 -0.10 -3.79 32.33
N GLY A 135 -1.01 -4.75 32.11
CA GLY A 135 -2.16 -4.98 32.96
C GLY A 135 -1.71 -5.01 34.42
N ALA A 136 -2.12 -3.99 35.17
CA ALA A 136 -2.01 -3.95 36.61
C ALA A 136 -2.61 -5.26 37.17
N ALA A 137 -1.78 -6.05 37.85
CA ALA A 137 -2.24 -7.20 38.60
C ALA A 137 -3.33 -6.73 39.60
N PRO A 138 -4.44 -7.47 39.74
CA PRO A 138 -5.47 -7.11 40.71
C PRO A 138 -4.88 -7.18 42.13
N PRO A 139 -5.15 -6.19 43.00
CA PRO A 139 -4.64 -6.22 44.37
C PRO A 139 -5.21 -7.45 45.09
N GLY A 140 -4.30 -8.22 45.69
CA GLY A 140 -4.63 -9.43 46.43
C GLY A 140 -5.67 -9.17 47.52
N ARG A 141 -6.65 -10.07 47.61
CA ARG A 141 -7.52 -10.17 48.79
C ARG A 141 -6.73 -10.83 49.91
N THR A 142 -6.41 -10.06 50.94
CA THR A 142 -6.23 -10.56 52.31
C THR A 142 -7.57 -11.01 52.89
#